data_AF-T1BPY7-F1
#
_entry.id   AF-T1BPY7-F1
#
_cell.length_a   1.000
_cell.length_b   1.000
_cell.length_c   1.000
_cell.angle_alpha   90.00
_cell.angle_beta   90.00
_cell.angle_gamma   90.00
#
_symmetry.space_group_name_H-M   'P 1'
#
loop_
_entity.id
_entity.type
_entity.pdbx_description
1 polymer ?
#
loop_
_entity_poly.entity_id
_entity_poly.type
_entity_poly.pdbx_seq_one_letter_code
_entity_poly.pdbx_strand_id
1 'polypeptide(L)'
;MGALLWTHKSTRTLAEEMTRQGHPVSPNTAGRLLETLGYSLQVNAKSKEGRSPPERDAQFRAINRQVAAFQTEGNPVLSVDCKKKKRVGLFKNGGRTYQPRGEPTR
;
A
#
# COMPACT_ATOMS: atom_id res chain seq x y z
N MET A 1 13.28 -19.96 19.92
CA MET A 1 12.36 -20.70 19.02
C MET A 1 11.19 -19.79 18.68
N GLY A 2 11.21 -19.13 17.51
CA GLY A 2 10.16 -18.22 17.07
C GLY A 2 9.31 -18.87 15.98
N ALA A 3 8.34 -19.69 16.36
CA ALA A 3 7.49 -20.41 15.41
C ALA A 3 6.28 -19.54 15.01
N LEU A 4 6.53 -18.53 14.18
CA LEU A 4 5.61 -17.80 13.27
C LEU A 4 6.02 -16.33 13.21
N LEU A 5 6.98 -16.04 12.32
CA LEU A 5 7.36 -14.66 12.00
C LEU A 5 6.42 -14.02 10.96
N TRP A 6 5.50 -14.80 10.39
CA TRP A 6 4.58 -14.34 9.35
C TRP A 6 3.35 -15.24 9.31
N THR A 7 2.15 -14.66 9.49
CA THR A 7 0.90 -15.36 9.20
C THR A 7 0.02 -14.48 8.33
N HIS A 8 -0.13 -14.86 7.06
CA HIS A 8 -1.16 -14.31 6.16
C HIS A 8 -2.55 -14.93 6.42
N LYS A 9 -2.73 -15.66 7.55
CA LYS A 9 -3.99 -16.32 7.90
C LYS A 9 -4.95 -15.35 8.57
N SER A 10 -6.24 -15.51 8.29
CA SER A 10 -7.30 -14.76 9.00
C SER A 10 -7.45 -15.25 10.44
N THR A 11 -8.07 -14.45 11.32
CA THR A 11 -8.38 -14.87 12.69
C THR A 11 -9.28 -16.10 12.76
N ARG A 12 -10.14 -16.31 11.74
CA ARG A 12 -10.95 -17.53 11.60
C ARG A 12 -10.08 -18.75 11.34
N THR A 13 -9.17 -18.64 10.37
CA THR A 13 -8.22 -19.71 10.05
C THR A 13 -7.29 -20.02 11.22
N LEU A 14 -6.88 -19.00 12.00
CA LEU A 14 -6.09 -19.21 13.21
C LEU A 14 -6.89 -19.91 14.30
N ALA A 15 -8.16 -19.53 14.51
CA ALA A 15 -9.03 -20.18 15.47
C ALA A 15 -9.33 -21.65 15.11
N GLU A 16 -9.58 -21.94 13.83
CA GLU A 16 -9.74 -23.31 13.31
C GLU A 16 -8.49 -24.15 13.56
N GLU A 17 -7.31 -23.59 13.29
CA GLU A 17 -6.04 -24.28 13.48
C GLU A 17 -5.73 -24.53 14.97
N MET A 18 -5.96 -23.54 15.84
CA MET A 18 -5.84 -23.73 17.29
C MET A 18 -6.82 -24.79 17.80
N THR A 19 -8.05 -24.79 17.29
CA THR A 19 -9.05 -25.82 17.61
C THR A 19 -8.58 -27.21 17.17
N ARG A 20 -8.00 -27.33 15.96
CA ARG A 20 -7.40 -28.57 15.44
C ARG A 20 -6.25 -29.08 16.32
N GLN A 21 -5.51 -28.19 16.96
CA GLN A 21 -4.43 -28.51 17.89
C GLN A 21 -4.92 -28.76 19.33
N GLY A 22 -6.24 -28.78 19.58
CA GLY A 22 -6.82 -29.07 20.89
C GLY A 22 -7.07 -27.84 21.77
N HIS A 23 -6.93 -26.63 21.21
CA HIS A 23 -7.18 -25.36 21.89
C HIS A 23 -8.36 -24.63 21.24
N PRO A 24 -9.61 -25.00 21.57
CA PRO A 24 -10.78 -24.37 20.98
C PRO A 24 -10.84 -22.89 21.40
N VAL A 25 -10.79 -22.00 20.41
CA VAL A 25 -10.88 -20.55 20.62
C VAL A 25 -11.77 -19.91 19.57
N SER A 26 -12.38 -18.78 19.92
CA SER A 26 -13.11 -17.97 18.94
C SER A 26 -12.15 -17.14 18.08
N PRO A 27 -12.56 -16.72 16.86
CA PRO A 27 -11.78 -15.76 16.06
C PRO A 27 -11.49 -14.45 16.80
N ASN A 28 -12.39 -14.01 17.69
CA ASN A 28 -12.18 -12.81 18.51
C ASN A 28 -11.08 -13.03 19.55
N THR A 29 -11.04 -14.21 20.18
CA THR A 29 -9.97 -14.58 21.12
C THR A 29 -8.63 -14.62 20.41
N ALA A 30 -8.56 -15.20 19.20
CA ALA A 30 -7.35 -15.18 18.38
C ALA A 30 -6.89 -13.74 18.06
N GLY A 31 -7.82 -12.84 17.74
CA GLY A 31 -7.52 -11.41 17.53
C GLY A 31 -6.92 -10.72 18.78
N ARG A 32 -7.49 -10.97 19.96
CA ARG A 32 -6.99 -10.42 21.24
C ARG A 32 -5.60 -10.95 21.59
N LEU A 33 -5.34 -12.24 21.34
CA LEU A 33 -4.02 -12.83 21.55
C LEU A 33 -2.97 -12.19 20.63
N LEU A 34 -3.31 -11.95 19.37
CA LEU A 34 -2.43 -11.24 18.44
C LEU A 34 -2.09 -9.82 18.92
N GLU A 35 -3.07 -9.09 19.46
CA GLU A 35 -2.83 -7.77 20.05
C GLU A 35 -1.88 -7.84 21.26
N THR A 36 -2.09 -8.80 22.16
CA THR A 36 -1.18 -9.04 23.31
C THR A 36 0.24 -9.38 22.85
N LEU A 37 0.38 -10.08 21.73
CA LEU A 37 1.67 -10.43 21.12
C LEU A 37 2.29 -9.27 20.30
N GLY A 38 1.67 -8.09 20.27
CA GLY A 38 2.20 -6.91 19.58
C GLY A 38 1.88 -6.84 18.08
N TYR A 39 0.93 -7.63 17.59
CA TYR A 39 0.44 -7.56 16.21
C TYR A 39 -0.72 -6.58 16.09
N SER A 40 -0.84 -5.94 14.93
CA SER A 40 -1.99 -5.10 14.58
C SER A 40 -2.45 -5.36 13.16
N LEU A 41 -3.73 -5.10 12.90
CA LEU A 41 -4.32 -5.27 11.58
C LEU A 41 -3.95 -4.09 10.67
N GLN A 42 -2.97 -4.31 9.80
CA GLN A 42 -2.35 -3.27 8.96
C GLN A 42 -2.80 -3.35 7.50
N VAL A 43 -2.69 -2.22 6.81
CA VAL A 43 -2.91 -2.10 5.36
C VAL A 43 -1.57 -1.77 4.69
N ASN A 44 -1.38 -2.20 3.44
CA ASN A 44 -0.16 -1.88 2.70
C ASN A 44 0.01 -0.37 2.58
N ALA A 45 1.18 0.15 3.00
CA ALA A 45 1.51 1.56 2.89
C ALA A 45 1.82 1.90 1.43
N LYS A 46 0.97 2.72 0.78
CA LYS A 46 1.10 3.07 -0.65
C LYS A 46 1.84 4.39 -0.90
N SER A 47 2.76 4.80 -0.05
CA SER A 47 3.64 5.93 -0.35
C SER A 47 4.90 5.43 -1.05
N LYS A 48 4.83 5.33 -2.39
CA LYS A 48 6.01 5.32 -3.27
C LYS A 48 6.43 6.74 -3.67
N GLU A 49 6.08 7.75 -2.88
CA GLU A 49 6.68 9.07 -3.08
C GLU A 49 8.13 9.00 -2.59
N GLY A 50 9.04 8.90 -3.54
CA GLY A 50 10.45 9.16 -3.30
C GLY A 50 10.67 10.62 -2.88
N ARG A 51 11.87 10.89 -2.36
CA ARG A 51 12.31 12.24 -1.98
C ARG A 51 12.15 13.18 -3.18
N SER A 52 11.42 14.29 -3.04
CA SER A 52 11.25 15.30 -4.10
C SER A 52 12.60 15.94 -4.44
N PRO A 53 13.19 15.66 -5.60
CA PRO A 53 14.46 16.27 -5.99
C PRO A 53 14.24 17.75 -6.35
N PRO A 54 15.24 18.62 -6.11
CA PRO A 54 15.17 20.04 -6.45
C PRO A 54 14.79 20.31 -7.91
N GLU A 55 15.14 19.40 -8.82
CA GLU A 55 14.97 19.52 -10.26
C GLU A 55 13.57 19.10 -10.76
N ARG A 56 12.66 18.70 -9.86
CA ARG A 56 11.28 18.26 -10.22
C ARG A 56 10.53 19.27 -11.09
N ASP A 57 10.83 20.56 -10.92
CA ASP A 57 10.17 21.66 -11.64
C ASP A 57 10.77 21.93 -13.03
N ALA A 58 11.96 21.39 -13.34
CA ALA A 58 12.68 21.71 -14.58
C ALA A 58 11.89 21.30 -15.84
N GLN A 59 11.22 20.15 -15.80
CA GLN A 59 10.38 19.68 -16.91
C GLN A 59 9.17 20.59 -17.13
N PHE A 60 8.51 21.03 -16.05
CA PHE A 60 7.34 21.91 -16.13
C PHE A 60 7.71 23.28 -16.69
N ARG A 61 8.86 23.84 -16.30
CA ARG A 61 9.38 25.08 -16.89
C ARG A 61 9.66 24.95 -18.39
N ALA A 62 10.22 23.82 -18.82
CA ALA A 62 10.48 23.57 -20.23
C ALA A 62 9.17 23.49 -21.05
N ILE A 63 8.18 22.75 -20.54
CA ILE A 63 6.84 22.66 -21.15
C ILE A 63 6.18 24.04 -21.22
N ASN A 64 6.19 24.80 -20.13
CA ASN A 64 5.57 26.13 -20.09
C ASN A 64 6.18 27.10 -21.11
N ARG A 65 7.50 27.06 -21.33
CA ARG A 65 8.15 27.86 -22.38
C ARG A 65 7.64 27.51 -23.77
N GLN A 66 7.43 26.21 -24.06
CA GLN A 66 6.90 25.77 -25.34
C GLN A 66 5.43 26.19 -25.50
N VAL A 67 4.61 26.00 -24.47
CA VAL A 67 3.20 26.43 -24.45
C VAL A 67 3.07 27.92 -24.76
N ALA A 68 3.89 28.77 -24.14
CA ALA A 68 3.86 30.20 -24.38
C ALA A 68 4.23 30.58 -25.83
N ALA A 69 5.19 29.88 -26.44
CA ALA A 69 5.56 30.08 -27.84
C ALA A 69 4.41 29.72 -28.79
N PHE A 70 3.81 28.53 -28.63
CA PHE A 70 2.67 28.10 -29.44
C PHE A 70 1.46 29.04 -29.30
N GLN A 71 1.15 29.51 -28.09
CA GLN A 71 0.06 30.47 -27.86
C GLN A 71 0.32 31.81 -28.54
N THR A 72 1.58 32.28 -28.55
CA THR A 72 1.96 33.54 -29.22
C THR A 72 1.75 33.45 -30.74
N GLU A 73 1.96 32.27 -31.31
CA GLU A 73 1.75 31.98 -32.74
C GLU A 73 0.28 31.67 -33.10
N GLY A 74 -0.63 31.73 -32.12
CA GLY A 74 -2.05 31.40 -32.30
C GLY A 74 -2.33 29.89 -32.41
N ASN A 75 -1.35 29.05 -32.12
CA ASN A 75 -1.48 27.60 -32.18
C ASN A 75 -2.13 27.03 -30.91
N PRO A 76 -3.07 26.08 -31.03
CA PRO A 76 -3.71 25.46 -29.87
C PRO A 76 -2.75 24.50 -29.16
N VAL A 77 -2.88 24.41 -27.82
CA VAL A 77 -2.12 23.48 -26.98
C VAL A 77 -3.09 22.45 -26.38
N LEU A 78 -2.79 21.16 -26.57
CA LEU A 78 -3.57 20.06 -26.03
C LEU A 78 -2.79 19.33 -24.94
N SER A 79 -3.30 19.35 -23.71
CA SER A 79 -2.76 18.53 -22.61
C SER A 79 -3.48 17.18 -22.61
N VAL A 80 -2.73 16.11 -22.86
CA VAL A 80 -3.26 14.74 -22.93
C VAL A 80 -2.64 13.90 -21.83
N ASP A 81 -3.41 13.62 -20.77
CA ASP A 81 -3.02 12.62 -19.76
C ASP A 81 -3.47 11.23 -20.20
N CYS A 82 -2.55 10.46 -20.77
CA CYS A 82 -2.79 9.05 -21.06
C CYS A 82 -2.53 8.22 -19.81
N LYS A 83 -3.51 8.16 -18.91
CA LYS A 83 -3.47 7.20 -17.81
C LYS A 83 -3.71 5.80 -18.33
N LYS A 84 -2.63 5.07 -18.64
CA LYS A 84 -2.70 3.62 -18.76
C LYS A 84 -3.33 3.12 -17.45
N LYS A 85 -4.46 2.40 -17.51
CA LYS A 85 -4.91 1.53 -16.42
C LYS A 85 -3.93 0.36 -16.29
N LYS A 86 -2.65 0.66 -16.10
CA LYS A 86 -1.74 -0.25 -15.44
C LYS A 86 -2.32 -0.33 -14.05
N ARG A 87 -2.79 -1.51 -13.72
CA ARG A 87 -2.52 -2.11 -12.42
C ARG A 87 -1.15 -1.48 -11.96
N VAL A 88 -1.15 -0.60 -10.96
CA VAL A 88 0.06 0.03 -10.38
C VAL A 88 0.26 -0.45 -8.94
N GLY A 89 1.51 -0.76 -8.58
CA GLY A 89 1.89 -1.33 -7.27
C GLY A 89 1.68 -2.86 -7.17
N LEU A 90 1.60 -3.41 -5.95
CA LEU A 90 0.96 -4.71 -5.68
C LEU A 90 -0.55 -4.49 -5.80
N PHE A 91 -1.18 -5.02 -6.84
CA PHE A 91 -2.51 -4.61 -7.29
C PHE A 91 -3.59 -4.79 -6.22
N LYS A 92 -4.07 -3.65 -5.67
CA LYS A 92 -5.26 -3.47 -4.84
C LYS A 92 -5.70 -4.71 -4.04
N ASN A 93 -4.93 -5.08 -3.03
CA ASN A 93 -5.51 -5.79 -1.88
C ASN A 93 -6.22 -4.75 -1.01
N GLY A 94 -7.56 -4.77 -1.00
CA GLY A 94 -8.36 -4.11 0.03
C GLY A 94 -8.33 -4.86 1.36
N GLY A 95 -7.71 -6.05 1.38
CA GLY A 95 -7.51 -6.86 2.57
C GLY A 95 -6.52 -6.20 3.53
N ARG A 96 -6.83 -6.32 4.81
CA ARG A 96 -5.92 -6.00 5.91
C ARG A 96 -5.34 -7.31 6.45
N THR A 97 -4.07 -7.32 6.82
CA THR A 97 -3.40 -8.50 7.40
C THR A 97 -2.77 -8.13 8.74
N TYR A 98 -2.73 -9.09 9.68
CA TYR A 98 -2.05 -8.88 10.95
C TYR A 98 -0.53 -8.87 10.73
N GLN A 99 0.14 -7.83 11.23
CA GLN A 99 1.60 -7.64 11.16
C GLN A 99 2.12 -7.08 12.50
N PRO A 100 3.41 -7.28 12.84
CA PRO A 100 4.03 -6.60 13.97
C PRO A 100 3.76 -5.10 13.93
N ARG A 101 3.34 -4.53 15.07
CA ARG A 101 2.95 -3.12 15.16
C ARG A 101 4.08 -2.21 14.67
N GLY A 102 3.78 -1.33 13.71
CA GLY A 102 4.72 -0.32 13.23
C GLY A 102 5.56 -0.74 12.02
N GLU A 103 5.41 -1.98 11.53
CA GLU A 103 6.15 -2.51 10.38
C GLU A 103 5.23 -2.82 9.18
N PRO A 104 4.60 -1.79 8.55
CA PRO A 104 3.74 -2.04 7.40
C PRO A 104 4.55 -2.51 6.20
N THR A 105 4.09 -3.57 5.54
CA THR A 105 4.67 -4.04 4.28
C THR A 105 4.50 -2.95 3.20
N ARG A 106 5.61 -2.57 2.54
CA ARG A 106 5.69 -1.55 1.47
C ARG A 106 5.53 -2.16 0.07
#